data_AF-A0A3D4UPG1-F1
#
_entry.id   AF-A0A3D4UPG1-F1
#
_cell.length_a   1.000
_cell.length_b   1.000
_cell.length_c   1.000
_cell.angle_alpha   90.00
_cell.angle_beta   90.00
_cell.angle_gamma   90.00
#
_symmetry.space_group_name_H-M   'P 1'
#
loop_
_entity.id
_entity.type
_entity.pdbx_description
1 polymer ?
#
loop_
_entity_poly.entity_id
_entity_poly.type
_entity_poly.pdbx_seq_one_letter_code
_entity_poly.pdbx_strand_id
1 'polypeptide(L)'
;MGLSGSDIAANSAGVALMTDELNRLPFLMELARRTRMIVTQNIVVSILMAIGGLVLAATGSFQAIGGASIGVGFAAFFHFIPDVFVIGNSFRLFRFGEDFLEAETVAKAQAEAANKRIRREASVRNLAAEPA
;
A
#
# COMPACT_ATOMS: atom_id res chain seq x y z
N MET A 1 -13.33 -4.04 31.76
CA MET A 1 -12.39 -3.98 30.61
C MET A 1 -13.12 -4.60 29.43
N GLY A 2 -13.62 -3.81 28.47
CA GLY A 2 -14.60 -4.30 27.48
C GLY A 2 -14.81 -3.36 26.29
N LEU A 3 -13.77 -2.66 25.84
CA LEU A 3 -13.84 -1.77 24.67
C LEU A 3 -13.00 -2.25 23.47
N SER A 4 -11.98 -3.08 23.70
CA SER A 4 -11.30 -3.84 22.65
C SER A 4 -11.83 -5.27 22.70
N GLY A 5 -12.19 -5.86 21.56
CA GLY A 5 -12.87 -7.16 21.47
C GLY A 5 -12.21 -8.27 22.31
N SER A 6 -13.01 -9.27 22.70
CA SER A 6 -12.54 -10.47 23.43
C SER A 6 -11.33 -11.10 22.72
N ASP A 7 -10.36 -11.62 23.47
CA ASP A 7 -9.19 -12.35 22.94
C ASP A 7 -9.60 -13.46 21.95
N ILE A 8 -10.78 -14.07 22.17
CA ILE A 8 -11.36 -15.07 21.27
C ILE A 8 -11.69 -14.45 19.90
N ALA A 9 -12.22 -13.23 19.87
CA ALA A 9 -12.53 -12.50 18.65
C ALA A 9 -11.25 -12.07 17.93
N ALA A 10 -10.24 -11.61 18.66
CA ALA A 10 -8.94 -11.23 18.08
C ALA A 10 -8.23 -12.43 17.43
N ASN A 11 -8.25 -13.61 18.06
CA ASN A 11 -7.62 -14.82 17.53
C ASN A 11 -8.40 -15.45 16.36
N SER A 12 -9.69 -15.14 16.22
CA SER A 12 -10.54 -15.67 15.16
C SER A 12 -10.65 -14.73 13.94
N ALA A 13 -10.32 -13.45 14.10
CA ALA A 13 -10.43 -12.46 13.04
C ALA A 13 -9.22 -12.51 12.10
N GLY A 14 -9.48 -12.44 10.78
CA GLY A 14 -8.40 -12.34 9.77
C GLY A 14 -7.69 -10.98 9.77
N VAL A 15 -8.30 -9.96 10.37
CA VAL A 15 -7.74 -8.62 10.56
C VAL A 15 -8.20 -8.10 11.92
N ALA A 16 -7.27 -7.65 12.75
CA ALA A 16 -7.55 -7.01 14.03
C ALA A 16 -7.14 -5.53 13.98
N LEU A 17 -7.99 -4.65 14.51
CA LEU A 17 -7.68 -3.24 14.67
C LEU A 17 -7.01 -3.05 16.04
N MET A 18 -5.80 -2.47 16.07
CA MET A 18 -5.09 -2.13 17.31
C MET A 18 -5.62 -0.86 17.98
N THR A 19 -6.58 -0.19 17.34
CA THR A 19 -7.19 1.08 17.78
C THR A 19 -8.69 1.00 17.59
N ASP A 20 -9.46 1.68 18.44
CA ASP A 20 -10.92 1.75 18.33
C ASP A 20 -11.43 2.70 17.22
N GLU A 21 -10.52 3.22 16.38
CA GLU A 21 -10.84 4.16 15.30
C GLU A 21 -11.36 3.43 14.04
N LEU A 22 -12.67 3.17 13.99
CA LEU A 22 -13.33 2.57 12.81
C LEU A 22 -13.27 3.46 11.55
N ASN A 23 -12.94 4.74 11.69
CA ASN A 23 -12.76 5.68 10.58
C ASN A 23 -11.67 5.24 9.58
N ARG A 24 -10.80 4.29 9.96
CA ARG A 24 -9.73 3.74 9.11
C ARG A 24 -10.18 2.55 8.24
N LEU A 25 -11.34 1.96 8.52
CA LEU A 25 -11.84 0.79 7.78
C LEU A 25 -11.98 1.03 6.26
N PRO A 26 -12.49 2.19 5.78
CA PRO A 26 -12.57 2.45 4.35
C PRO A 26 -11.20 2.47 3.66
N PHE A 27 -10.18 3.01 4.33
CA PHE A 27 -8.80 3.01 3.85
C PHE A 27 -8.25 1.59 3.74
N LEU A 28 -8.42 0.77 4.79
CA LEU A 28 -7.98 -0.63 4.77
C LEU A 28 -8.61 -1.41 3.61
N MET A 29 -9.90 -1.19 3.37
CA MET A 29 -10.63 -1.81 2.25
C MET A 29 -10.13 -1.34 0.89
N GLU A 30 -9.78 -0.06 0.75
CA GLU A 30 -9.21 0.48 -0.49
C GLU A 30 -7.78 -0.03 -0.73
N LEU A 31 -6.96 -0.05 0.32
CA LEU A 31 -5.62 -0.62 0.29
C LEU A 31 -5.66 -2.09 -0.15
N ALA A 32 -6.53 -2.91 0.47
CA ALA A 32 -6.70 -4.32 0.11
C ALA A 32 -7.09 -4.51 -1.37
N ARG A 33 -8.00 -3.67 -1.89
CA ARG A 33 -8.41 -3.69 -3.30
C ARG A 33 -7.24 -3.37 -4.23
N ARG A 34 -6.46 -2.33 -3.92
CA ARG A 34 -5.27 -1.95 -4.71
C ARG A 34 -4.17 -3.00 -4.64
N THR A 35 -3.91 -3.56 -3.47
CA THR A 35 -2.98 -4.67 -3.28
C THR A 35 -3.38 -5.85 -4.15
N ARG A 36 -4.67 -6.24 -4.12
CA ARG A 36 -5.17 -7.35 -4.95
C ARG A 36 -4.98 -7.07 -6.44
N MET A 37 -5.25 -5.85 -6.91
CA MET A 37 -5.02 -5.48 -8.32
C MET A 37 -3.54 -5.56 -8.70
N ILE A 38 -2.64 -5.01 -7.88
CA ILE A 38 -1.19 -5.02 -8.13
C ILE A 38 -0.65 -6.45 -8.14
N VAL A 39 -1.03 -7.27 -7.16
CA VAL A 39 -0.66 -8.69 -7.08
C VAL A 39 -1.15 -9.44 -8.31
N THR A 40 -2.39 -9.20 -8.75
CA THR A 40 -2.95 -9.85 -9.94
C THR A 40 -2.17 -9.42 -11.20
N GLN A 41 -1.82 -8.14 -11.33
CA GLN A 41 -0.98 -7.64 -12.42
C GLN A 41 0.40 -8.30 -12.43
N ASN A 42 1.04 -8.39 -11.26
CA ASN A 42 2.36 -9.02 -11.11
C ASN A 42 2.30 -10.49 -11.55
N ILE A 43 1.31 -11.25 -11.07
CA ILE A 43 1.14 -12.66 -11.45
C ILE A 43 0.94 -12.80 -12.96
N VAL A 44 0.07 -11.99 -13.56
CA VAL A 44 -0.18 -12.04 -15.01
C VAL A 44 1.10 -11.76 -15.80
N VAL A 45 1.85 -10.72 -15.43
CA VAL A 45 3.11 -10.37 -16.12
C VAL A 45 4.17 -11.46 -15.93
N SER A 46 4.31 -12.00 -14.71
CA SER A 46 5.25 -13.10 -14.44
C SER A 46 4.92 -14.34 -15.26
N ILE A 47 3.65 -14.71 -15.38
CA ILE A 47 3.21 -15.85 -16.20
C ILE A 47 3.50 -15.58 -17.69
N LEU A 48 3.15 -14.39 -18.19
CA LEU A 48 3.40 -14.03 -19.59
C LEU A 48 4.89 -14.05 -19.93
N MET A 49 5.74 -13.52 -19.05
CA MET A 49 7.20 -13.57 -19.24
C MET A 49 7.75 -14.99 -19.14
N ALA A 50 7.24 -15.82 -18.22
CA ALA A 50 7.64 -17.21 -18.13
C ALA A 50 7.29 -18.01 -19.40
N ILE A 51 6.07 -17.84 -19.92
CA ILE A 51 5.65 -18.49 -21.17
C ILE A 51 6.46 -17.94 -22.34
N GLY A 52 6.66 -16.62 -22.42
CA GLY A 52 7.48 -15.99 -23.46
C GLY A 52 8.92 -16.51 -23.46
N GLY A 53 9.54 -16.58 -22.28
CA GLY A 53 10.87 -17.14 -22.09
C GLY A 53 10.94 -18.62 -22.48
N LEU A 54 9.92 -19.41 -22.13
CA LEU A 54 9.84 -20.82 -22.51
C LEU A 54 9.77 -21.00 -24.03
N VAL A 55 8.94 -20.21 -24.74
CA VAL A 55 8.84 -20.25 -26.20
C VAL A 55 10.15 -19.83 -26.86
N LEU A 56 10.78 -18.77 -26.37
CA LEU A 56 12.08 -18.30 -26.88
C LEU A 56 13.19 -19.34 -26.67
N ALA A 57 13.18 -20.04 -25.53
CA ALA A 57 14.10 -21.13 -25.25
C ALA A 57 13.85 -22.35 -26.15
N ALA A 58 12.57 -22.75 -26.32
CA ALA A 58 12.19 -23.92 -27.11
C ALA A 58 12.48 -23.73 -28.62
N THR A 59 12.35 -22.51 -29.14
CA THR A 59 12.63 -22.19 -30.55
C THR A 59 14.11 -21.95 -30.84
N GLY A 60 14.98 -21.99 -29.82
CA GLY A 60 16.39 -21.68 -29.97
C GLY A 60 16.69 -20.19 -30.22
N SER A 61 15.70 -19.31 -30.05
CA SER A 61 15.79 -17.88 -30.37
C SER A 61 16.85 -17.17 -29.52
N PHE A 62 17.06 -17.61 -28.28
CA PHE A 62 18.11 -17.05 -27.43
C PHE A 62 19.52 -17.33 -27.97
N GLN A 63 19.78 -18.51 -28.55
CA GLN A 63 21.04 -18.79 -29.23
C GLN A 63 21.16 -18.08 -30.59
N ALA A 64 20.03 -17.86 -31.28
CA ALA A 64 20.01 -17.15 -32.57
C ALA A 64 20.31 -15.65 -32.43
N ILE A 65 19.81 -15.00 -31.38
CA ILE A 65 19.97 -13.56 -31.15
C ILE A 65 21.31 -13.24 -30.43
N GLY A 66 21.72 -14.08 -29.47
CA GLY A 66 22.95 -13.88 -28.69
C GLY A 66 24.20 -14.54 -29.28
N GLY A 67 24.06 -15.36 -30.32
CA GLY A 67 25.10 -16.28 -30.77
C GLY A 67 25.26 -17.49 -29.83
N ALA A 68 25.82 -18.59 -30.36
CA ALA A 68 25.95 -19.86 -29.64
C ALA A 68 26.71 -19.76 -28.31
N SER A 69 27.57 -18.75 -28.14
CA SER A 69 28.42 -18.55 -26.96
C SER A 69 27.76 -17.76 -25.82
N ILE A 70 26.76 -16.90 -26.12
CA ILE A 70 26.21 -15.93 -25.16
C ILE A 70 24.71 -16.16 -24.88
N GLY A 71 24.04 -17.04 -25.64
CA GLY A 71 22.60 -17.30 -25.51
C GLY A 71 22.13 -17.63 -24.08
N VAL A 72 22.94 -18.34 -23.29
CA VAL A 72 22.61 -18.65 -21.88
C VAL A 72 22.65 -17.40 -21.00
N GLY A 73 23.60 -16.50 -21.23
CA GLY A 73 23.70 -15.23 -20.49
C GLY A 73 22.52 -14.32 -20.78
N PHE A 74 22.06 -14.28 -22.03
CA PHE A 74 20.88 -13.50 -22.40
C PHE A 74 19.59 -14.08 -21.80
N ALA A 75 19.46 -15.41 -21.76
CA ALA A 75 18.34 -16.08 -21.10
C ALA A 75 18.31 -15.78 -19.58
N ALA A 76 19.47 -15.79 -18.93
CA ALA A 76 19.58 -15.41 -17.52
C ALA A 76 19.16 -13.94 -17.31
N PHE A 77 19.63 -13.01 -18.16
CA PHE A 77 19.20 -11.62 -18.09
C PHE A 77 17.69 -11.47 -18.27
N PHE A 78 17.10 -12.15 -19.26
CA PHE A 78 15.67 -12.14 -19.52
C PHE A 78 14.86 -12.63 -18.31
N HIS A 79 15.37 -13.60 -17.55
CA HIS A 79 14.73 -14.10 -16.33
C HIS A 79 14.62 -13.02 -15.23
N PHE A 80 15.60 -12.12 -15.11
CA PHE A 80 15.57 -11.04 -14.11
C PHE A 80 14.67 -9.86 -14.49
N ILE A 81 14.33 -9.69 -15.77
CA ILE A 81 13.45 -8.59 -16.24
C ILE A 81 12.09 -8.58 -15.53
N PRO A 82 11.32 -9.69 -15.48
CA PRO A 82 10.03 -9.71 -14.78
C PRO A 82 10.17 -9.38 -13.28
N ASP A 83 11.26 -9.79 -12.63
CA ASP A 83 11.47 -9.53 -11.19
C ASP A 83 11.58 -8.03 -10.92
N VAL A 84 12.43 -7.33 -11.68
CA VAL A 84 12.60 -5.88 -11.57
C VAL A 84 11.29 -5.16 -11.89
N PHE A 85 10.56 -5.62 -12.90
CA PHE A 85 9.26 -5.05 -13.26
C PHE A 85 8.23 -5.20 -12.13
N VAL A 86 8.11 -6.39 -11.55
CA VAL A 86 7.18 -6.69 -10.45
C VAL A 86 7.50 -5.87 -9.21
N ILE A 87 8.80 -5.73 -8.88
CA ILE A 87 9.28 -4.87 -7.80
C ILE A 87 8.85 -3.42 -8.07
N GLY A 88 9.12 -2.90 -9.27
CA GLY A 88 8.73 -1.55 -9.70
C GLY A 88 7.23 -1.29 -9.60
N ASN A 89 6.40 -2.23 -10.07
CA ASN A 89 4.94 -2.11 -9.99
C ASN A 89 4.45 -2.14 -8.53
N SER A 90 5.11 -2.91 -7.67
CA SER A 90 4.78 -3.02 -6.25
C SER A 90 5.09 -1.74 -5.47
N PHE A 91 6.12 -0.97 -5.87
CA PHE A 91 6.40 0.35 -5.28
C PHE A 91 5.24 1.35 -5.42
N ARG A 92 4.33 1.18 -6.40
CA ARG A 92 3.11 2.01 -6.50
C ARG A 92 2.23 1.90 -5.25
N LEU A 93 2.21 0.74 -4.59
CA LEU A 93 1.44 0.53 -3.37
C LEU A 93 2.06 1.27 -2.18
N PHE A 94 3.39 1.32 -2.11
CA PHE A 94 4.11 2.03 -1.06
C PHE A 94 3.75 3.52 -1.05
N ARG A 95 3.83 4.17 -2.22
CA ARG A 95 3.45 5.58 -2.35
C ARG A 95 1.99 5.86 -1.99
N PHE A 96 1.08 4.96 -2.35
CA PHE A 96 -0.33 5.09 -1.96
C PHE A 96 -0.54 5.07 -0.43
N GLY A 97 0.27 4.28 0.29
CA GLY A 97 0.23 4.25 1.76
C GLY A 97 0.75 5.55 2.39
N GLU A 98 1.82 6.12 1.83
CA GLU A 98 2.40 7.40 2.28
C GLU A 98 1.42 8.56 2.07
N ASP A 99 0.81 8.66 0.88
CA ASP A 99 -0.16 9.72 0.56
C ASP A 99 -1.33 9.76 1.57
N PHE A 100 -1.80 8.58 2.01
CA PHE A 100 -2.86 8.49 3.01
C PHE A 100 -2.40 8.94 4.40
N LEU A 101 -1.21 8.51 4.81
CA LEU A 101 -0.63 8.89 6.11
C LEU A 101 -0.44 10.41 6.18
N GLU A 102 0.07 11.02 5.11
CA GLU A 102 0.20 12.47 4.99
C GLU A 102 -1.16 13.16 5.11
N ALA A 103 -2.17 12.72 4.35
CA ALA A 103 -3.52 13.29 4.43
C ALA A 103 -4.11 13.21 5.85
N GLU A 104 -3.87 12.12 6.57
CA GLU A 104 -4.32 11.95 7.94
C GLU A 104 -3.61 12.89 8.92
N THR A 105 -2.29 13.04 8.79
CA THR A 105 -1.52 13.96 9.65
C THR A 105 -1.98 15.41 9.46
N VAL A 106 -2.26 15.82 8.22
CA VAL A 106 -2.80 17.14 7.89
C VAL A 106 -4.19 17.32 8.48
N ALA A 107 -5.07 16.34 8.33
CA ALA A 107 -6.43 16.39 8.90
C ALA A 107 -6.40 16.52 10.43
N LYS A 108 -5.52 15.77 11.11
CA LYS A 108 -5.32 15.86 12.57
C LYS A 108 -4.81 17.24 13.00
N ALA A 109 -3.81 17.78 12.30
CA ALA A 109 -3.28 19.10 12.58
C ALA A 109 -4.35 20.21 12.41
N GLN A 110 -5.19 20.10 11.37
CA GLN A 110 -6.30 21.03 11.13
C GLN A 110 -7.36 20.93 12.23
N ALA A 111 -7.73 19.72 12.65
CA ALA A 111 -8.70 19.51 13.73
C ALA A 111 -8.21 20.08 15.06
N GLU A 112 -6.92 19.90 15.38
CA GLU A 112 -6.32 20.45 16.59
C GLU A 112 -6.28 21.99 16.56
N ALA A 113 -5.92 22.58 15.41
CA ALA A 113 -5.94 24.02 15.22
C ALA A 113 -7.35 24.61 15.37
N ALA A 114 -8.36 23.95 14.82
CA ALA A 114 -9.76 24.36 14.95
C ALA A 114 -10.23 24.30 16.41
N ASN A 115 -9.92 23.22 17.13
CA ASN A 115 -10.29 23.07 18.55
C ASN A 115 -9.59 24.12 19.42
N LYS A 116 -8.32 24.44 19.14
CA LYS A 116 -7.59 25.51 19.83
C LYS A 116 -8.21 26.89 19.61
N ARG A 117 -8.72 27.17 18.41
CA ARG A 117 -9.46 28.42 18.10
C ARG A 117 -10.75 28.51 18.91
N ILE A 118 -11.57 27.46 18.88
CA ILE A 118 -12.83 27.39 19.64
C ILE A 118 -12.58 27.59 21.14
N ARG A 119 -11.56 26.92 21.71
CA ARG A 119 -11.18 27.08 23.13
C ARG A 119 -10.77 28.52 23.45
N ARG A 120 -10.00 29.17 22.57
CA ARG A 120 -9.60 30.57 22.74
C ARG A 120 -10.82 31.50 22.71
N GLU A 121 -11.71 31.34 21.74
CA GLU A 121 -12.94 32.14 21.64
C GLU A 121 -13.84 31.96 22.86
N ALA A 122 -14.01 30.73 23.35
CA ALA A 122 -14.77 30.43 24.56
C ALA A 122 -14.13 31.08 25.81
N SER A 123 -12.80 31.05 25.92
CA SER A 123 -12.09 31.71 27.03
C SER A 123 -12.25 33.23 27.02
N VAL A 124 -12.18 33.86 25.85
CA VAL A 124 -12.37 35.32 25.70
C VAL A 124 -13.80 35.71 26.04
N ARG A 125 -14.79 34.91 25.63
CA ARG A 125 -16.20 35.15 25.93
C ARG A 125 -16.50 35.06 27.43
N ASN A 126 -15.86 34.12 28.15
CA ASN A 126 -16.04 34.00 29.60
C ASN A 126 -15.42 35.18 30.36
N LEU A 127 -14.25 35.67 29.92
CA LEU A 127 -13.63 36.87 30.51
C LEU A 127 -14.45 38.14 30.27
N ALA A 128 -15.18 38.22 29.16
CA ALA A 128 -16.08 39.34 28.85
C ALA A 128 -17.43 39.29 29.61
N ALA A 129 -17.73 38.18 30.30
CA ALA A 129 -19.01 37.94 30.97
C ALA A 129 -18.94 38.09 32.50
N GLU A 130 -17.78 38.41 33.10
CA GLU A 130 -17.69 38.78 34.52
C GLU A 130 -18.19 40.23 34.71
N PRO A 131 -19.32 40.46 35.41
CA PRO A 131 -19.74 41.81 35.79
C PRO A 131 -18.83 42.34 36.90
N ALA A 132 -18.41 43.60 36.77
CA ALA A 132 -17.64 44.36 37.76
C ALA A 132 -18.45 44.67 39.03
#